data_AF-A0A0B5HR24-F1
#
_entry.id   AF-A0A0B5HR24-F1
#
_cell.length_a   1.000
_cell.length_b   1.000
_cell.length_c   1.000
_cell.angle_alpha   90.00
_cell.angle_beta   90.00
_cell.angle_gamma   90.00
#
_symmetry.space_group_name_H-M   'P 1'
#
loop_
_entity.id
_entity.type
_entity.pdbx_description
1 polymer ?
#
loop_
_entity_poly.entity_id
_entity_poly.type
_entity_poly.pdbx_seq_one_letter_code
_entity_poly.pdbx_strand_id
1 'polypeptide(L)'
;MAYVKKVNIKGQDYWYLFHTIRQSNKFLKKSRYLGKELPKNLEEIKQEFLNELHAPKEKSEKEKLIESLTPSERKVFPILKEENELSKIAEISRLQQIEVLRALGWLEAKNLIKINKEEKEIINLDKNGLIYLKKGFPEKQFLKLLPNNLENLRKHLNQDEINVSIGKLKRLNAINFKKEITVTDEGNKLLREKSKEELFLKKLPLELLKLNKEDKLIYNELGSRKEIIKTDVKKTIYAGLTDLGKELINHKLKTNLIESLNQEMLLKKSWKNKTFRRFNIQSEIPRIYPGRRHFVNEAINYIRKIWLELGFKEMTGNLVQTSFWNFDALFVPQDHPAREMQDTFFINGKGKLPNSEIVKRVKAVHENGWTTGSSGWNYKWSEEEAKKLVLRTHTTVLSARTIAALRKEELPAKFFSVGKIFRNEAIDWAHLFELHQIEGIIIDESVNFKNLLGYLREYYNKLGIDKVKFRPSYYPYTEMSVDCIAYIPERNKWIELGGAGMFRPEVVKPLLGINVPVLAFGQGLERGILEYYKITDIRELYKNDLKQLREMRLWMK
;
A
#
# COMPACT_ATOMS: atom_id res chain seq x y z
N MET A 1 -11.91 -50.14 41.04
CA MET A 1 -12.76 -48.95 41.31
C MET A 1 -11.95 -47.89 42.03
N ALA A 2 -12.25 -46.60 41.79
CA ALA A 2 -11.62 -45.51 42.53
C ALA A 2 -12.23 -45.42 43.94
N TYR A 3 -11.40 -45.34 44.98
CA TYR A 3 -11.84 -45.33 46.38
C TYR A 3 -11.11 -44.26 47.19
N VAL A 4 -11.76 -43.77 48.23
CA VAL A 4 -11.23 -42.70 49.08
C VAL A 4 -10.77 -43.28 50.41
N LYS A 5 -9.62 -42.83 50.90
CA LYS A 5 -9.05 -43.28 52.17
C LYS A 5 -8.41 -42.12 52.93
N LYS A 6 -8.59 -42.11 54.25
CA LYS A 6 -7.88 -41.21 55.17
C LYS A 6 -6.45 -41.71 55.37
N VAL A 7 -5.47 -40.84 55.22
CA VAL A 7 -4.05 -41.13 55.37
C VAL A 7 -3.48 -40.18 56.41
N ASN A 8 -2.91 -40.72 57.48
CA ASN A 8 -2.21 -39.93 58.49
C ASN A 8 -0.78 -39.66 58.02
N ILE A 9 -0.40 -38.39 57.96
CA ILE A 9 0.95 -37.95 57.59
C ILE A 9 1.40 -36.96 58.66
N LYS A 10 2.45 -37.33 59.41
CA LYS A 10 3.03 -36.50 60.49
C LYS A 10 2.00 -36.02 61.53
N GLY A 11 1.08 -36.90 61.93
CA GLY A 11 0.10 -36.61 62.99
C GLY A 11 -1.13 -35.82 62.53
N GLN A 12 -1.26 -35.50 61.25
CA GLN A 12 -2.46 -34.90 60.67
C GLN A 12 -3.11 -35.85 59.66
N ASP A 13 -4.43 -35.90 59.67
CA ASP A 13 -5.19 -36.74 58.75
C ASP A 13 -5.58 -35.99 57.48
N TYR A 14 -5.41 -36.66 56.35
CA TYR A 14 -5.73 -36.15 55.02
C TYR A 14 -6.54 -37.15 54.21
N TRP A 15 -7.43 -36.67 53.36
CA TRP A 15 -8.20 -37.51 52.45
C TRP A 15 -7.49 -37.64 51.10
N TYR A 16 -7.40 -38.87 50.61
CA TYR A 16 -6.85 -39.19 49.29
C TYR A 16 -7.80 -40.11 48.52
N LEU A 17 -7.94 -39.84 47.22
CA LEU A 17 -8.59 -40.71 46.25
C LEU A 17 -7.54 -41.62 45.61
N PHE A 18 -7.79 -42.92 45.51
CA PHE A 18 -6.88 -43.91 44.93
C PHE A 18 -7.56 -44.67 43.78
N HIS A 19 -6.79 -44.97 42.74
CA HIS A 19 -7.20 -45.87 41.67
C HIS A 19 -6.00 -46.68 41.15
N THR A 20 -6.22 -47.94 40.80
CA THR A 20 -5.17 -48.80 40.24
C THR A 20 -5.41 -48.97 38.75
N ILE A 21 -4.47 -48.52 37.93
CA ILE A 21 -4.51 -48.71 36.48
C ILE A 21 -3.57 -49.85 36.07
N ARG A 22 -3.98 -50.63 35.06
CA ARG A 22 -3.11 -51.62 34.41
C ARG A 22 -2.43 -50.94 33.22
N GLN A 23 -1.12 -50.79 33.27
CA GLN A 23 -0.33 -50.27 32.16
C GLN A 23 0.61 -51.37 31.67
N SER A 24 0.30 -51.94 30.51
CA SER A 24 0.96 -53.13 29.96
C SER A 24 0.89 -54.33 30.94
N ASN A 25 2.02 -54.72 31.54
CA ASN A 25 2.15 -55.86 32.47
C ASN A 25 2.34 -55.47 33.95
N LYS A 26 2.17 -54.19 34.32
CA LYS A 26 2.31 -53.73 35.71
C LYS A 26 1.05 -53.01 36.20
N PHE A 27 0.72 -53.22 37.47
CA PHE A 27 -0.32 -52.48 38.16
C PHE A 27 0.30 -51.23 38.81
N LEU A 28 -0.19 -50.06 38.43
CA LEU A 28 0.26 -48.77 38.97
C LEU A 28 -0.86 -48.17 39.81
N LYS A 29 -0.56 -47.92 41.09
CA LYS A 29 -1.47 -47.23 42.00
C LYS A 29 -1.29 -45.72 41.83
N LYS A 30 -2.37 -45.04 41.46
CA LYS A 30 -2.44 -43.58 41.33
C LYS A 30 -3.29 -43.01 42.45
N SER A 31 -2.91 -41.82 42.93
CA SER A 31 -3.61 -41.14 44.01
C SER A 31 -3.76 -39.65 43.75
N ARG A 32 -4.87 -39.06 44.19
CA ARG A 32 -5.16 -37.62 44.17
C ARG A 32 -5.49 -37.14 45.59
N TYR A 33 -4.84 -36.07 46.02
CA TYR A 33 -5.11 -35.44 47.32
C TYR A 33 -6.44 -34.70 47.28
N LEU A 34 -7.27 -34.85 48.32
CA LEU A 34 -8.60 -34.26 48.42
C LEU A 34 -8.72 -33.16 49.49
N GLY A 35 -7.74 -33.03 50.40
CA GLY A 35 -7.79 -32.03 51.48
C GLY A 35 -7.77 -32.62 52.88
N LYS A 36 -7.87 -31.75 53.90
CA LYS A 36 -8.04 -32.12 55.33
C LYS A 36 -9.48 -32.56 55.63
N GLU A 37 -10.44 -31.94 54.97
CA GLU A 37 -11.86 -32.31 55.02
C GLU A 37 -12.27 -32.99 53.73
N LEU A 38 -13.27 -33.88 53.82
CA LEU A 38 -13.76 -34.61 52.65
C LEU A 38 -14.64 -33.67 51.80
N PRO A 39 -14.34 -33.47 50.50
CA PRO A 39 -15.14 -32.61 49.63
C PRO A 39 -16.57 -33.14 49.48
N LYS A 40 -17.56 -32.22 49.44
CA LYS A 40 -18.99 -32.58 49.29
C LYS A 40 -19.33 -33.12 47.89
N ASN A 41 -18.57 -32.77 46.86
CA ASN A 41 -18.75 -33.18 45.46
C ASN A 41 -17.90 -34.41 45.06
N LEU A 42 -17.87 -35.43 45.92
CA LEU A 42 -16.94 -36.56 45.78
C LEU A 42 -17.09 -37.38 44.49
N GLU A 43 -18.33 -37.59 44.03
CA GLU A 43 -18.59 -38.38 42.81
C GLU A 43 -18.14 -37.66 41.54
N GLU A 44 -18.29 -36.34 41.49
CA GLU A 44 -17.80 -35.52 40.39
C GLU A 44 -16.26 -35.57 40.33
N ILE A 45 -15.59 -35.42 41.47
CA ILE A 45 -14.12 -35.53 41.58
C ILE A 45 -13.62 -36.94 41.19
N LYS A 46 -14.36 -38.00 41.56
CA LYS A 46 -14.04 -39.37 41.13
C LYS A 46 -14.12 -39.51 39.61
N GLN A 47 -15.17 -38.95 39.01
CA GLN A 47 -15.37 -39.03 37.57
C GLN A 47 -14.30 -38.22 36.81
N GLU A 48 -13.96 -37.02 37.27
CA GLU A 48 -12.84 -36.23 36.76
C GLU A 48 -11.51 -36.99 36.85
N PHE A 49 -11.20 -37.57 38.01
CA PHE A 49 -9.97 -38.31 38.21
C PHE A 49 -9.86 -39.55 37.29
N LEU A 50 -10.98 -40.24 37.04
CA LEU A 50 -11.01 -41.34 36.08
C LEU A 50 -10.82 -40.83 34.64
N ASN A 51 -11.48 -39.73 34.27
CA ASN A 51 -11.31 -39.12 32.96
C ASN A 51 -9.87 -38.65 32.71
N GLU A 52 -9.19 -38.08 33.71
CA GLU A 52 -7.78 -37.70 33.67
C GLU A 52 -6.87 -38.92 33.47
N LEU A 53 -7.14 -40.03 34.17
CA LEU A 53 -6.35 -41.26 34.04
C LEU A 53 -6.51 -41.95 32.68
N HIS A 54 -7.67 -41.76 32.03
CA HIS A 54 -7.97 -42.28 30.69
C HIS A 54 -7.68 -41.27 29.56
N ALA A 55 -7.27 -40.04 29.90
CA ALA A 55 -6.91 -39.05 28.90
C ALA A 55 -5.72 -39.54 28.06
N PRO A 56 -5.73 -39.34 26.74
CA PRO A 56 -4.62 -39.74 25.89
C PRO A 56 -3.34 -39.05 26.37
N LYS A 57 -2.26 -39.83 26.56
CA LYS A 57 -0.94 -39.30 26.92
C LYS A 57 -0.60 -38.13 26.00
N GLU A 58 -0.12 -37.04 26.58
CA GLU A 58 0.31 -35.89 25.82
C GLU A 58 1.44 -36.31 24.87
N LYS A 59 1.18 -36.20 23.56
CA LYS A 59 2.15 -36.57 22.54
C LYS A 59 3.36 -35.64 22.60
N SER A 60 4.54 -36.22 22.38
CA SER A 60 5.77 -35.43 22.27
C SER A 60 5.67 -34.40 21.12
N GLU A 61 6.41 -33.30 21.21
CA GLU A 61 6.46 -32.30 20.13
C GLU A 61 6.89 -32.90 18.78
N LYS A 62 7.79 -33.90 18.83
CA LYS A 62 8.26 -34.66 17.67
C LYS A 62 7.13 -35.44 16.99
N GLU A 63 6.29 -36.12 17.77
CA GLU A 63 5.11 -36.82 17.23
C GLU A 63 4.07 -35.84 16.68
N LYS A 64 3.85 -34.71 17.38
CA LYS A 64 2.98 -33.62 16.91
C LYS A 64 3.45 -33.08 15.55
N LEU A 65 4.77 -32.95 15.35
CA LEU A 65 5.37 -32.49 14.11
C LEU A 65 5.20 -33.50 12.96
N ILE A 66 5.46 -34.80 13.20
CA ILE A 66 5.25 -35.87 12.21
C ILE A 66 3.78 -35.98 11.78
N GLU A 67 2.85 -35.82 12.74
CA GLU A 67 1.40 -35.83 12.46
C GLU A 67 0.93 -34.57 11.72
N SER A 68 1.75 -33.52 11.63
CA SER A 68 1.45 -32.29 10.88
C SER A 68 1.89 -32.34 9.41
N LEU A 69 2.68 -33.34 8.99
CA LEU A 69 3.17 -33.48 7.63
C LEU A 69 2.04 -33.81 6.64
N THR A 70 2.01 -33.10 5.51
CA THR A 70 1.13 -33.32 4.35
C THR A 70 1.45 -34.65 3.63
N PRO A 71 0.56 -35.16 2.79
CA PRO A 71 0.85 -36.28 1.90
C PRO A 71 2.09 -36.08 1.03
N SER A 72 2.28 -34.88 0.47
CA SER A 72 3.45 -34.56 -0.37
C SER A 72 4.74 -34.51 0.44
N GLU A 73 4.72 -33.88 1.62
CA GLU A 73 5.87 -33.88 2.54
C GLU A 73 6.26 -35.30 2.97
N ARG A 74 5.28 -36.19 3.17
CA ARG A 74 5.54 -37.59 3.55
C ARG A 74 6.13 -38.43 2.44
N LYS A 75 5.87 -38.09 1.18
CA LYS A 75 6.50 -38.72 0.03
C LYS A 75 7.93 -38.20 -0.17
N VAL A 76 8.12 -36.88 0.00
CA VAL A 76 9.40 -36.21 -0.26
C VAL A 76 10.41 -36.40 0.88
N PHE A 77 9.97 -36.28 2.13
CA PHE A 77 10.86 -36.25 3.30
C PHE A 77 11.76 -37.49 3.42
N PRO A 78 11.29 -38.74 3.21
CA PRO A 78 12.15 -39.92 3.26
C PRO A 78 13.23 -39.98 2.17
N ILE A 79 12.95 -39.41 0.98
CA ILE A 79 13.86 -39.45 -0.19
C ILE A 79 15.11 -38.60 0.07
N LEU A 80 15.01 -37.60 0.94
CA LEU A 80 16.12 -36.72 1.33
C LEU A 80 17.27 -37.44 2.05
N LYS A 81 17.14 -38.75 2.37
CA LYS A 81 18.25 -39.60 2.79
C LYS A 81 19.24 -39.89 1.67
N GLU A 82 18.74 -40.04 0.45
CA GLU A 82 19.49 -40.55 -0.69
C GLU A 82 19.77 -39.46 -1.73
N GLU A 83 18.81 -38.56 -1.97
CA GLU A 83 18.93 -37.50 -2.96
C GLU A 83 18.47 -36.15 -2.43
N ASN A 84 19.22 -35.09 -2.76
CA ASN A 84 18.98 -33.74 -2.28
C ASN A 84 18.60 -32.74 -3.39
N GLU A 85 18.70 -33.12 -4.67
CA GLU A 85 18.38 -32.26 -5.81
C GLU A 85 16.90 -32.34 -6.19
N LEU A 86 16.25 -31.18 -6.35
CA LEU A 86 14.81 -31.08 -6.63
C LEU A 86 14.36 -31.91 -7.85
N SER A 87 15.14 -31.89 -8.95
CA SER A 87 14.81 -32.61 -10.19
C SER A 87 14.72 -34.12 -9.94
N LYS A 88 15.72 -34.67 -9.24
CA LYS A 88 15.80 -36.10 -8.93
C LYS A 88 14.77 -36.52 -7.87
N ILE A 89 14.53 -35.67 -6.86
CA ILE A 89 13.48 -35.89 -5.87
C ILE A 89 12.12 -35.98 -6.56
N ALA A 90 11.85 -35.14 -7.57
CA ALA A 90 10.62 -35.20 -8.36
C ALA A 90 10.47 -36.52 -9.12
N GLU A 91 11.55 -37.00 -9.74
CA GLU A 91 11.57 -38.31 -10.43
C GLU A 91 11.27 -39.48 -9.47
N ILE A 92 11.96 -39.53 -8.33
CA ILE A 92 11.80 -40.62 -7.34
C ILE A 92 10.42 -40.58 -6.68
N SER A 93 9.94 -39.38 -6.31
CA SER A 93 8.64 -39.20 -5.65
C SER A 93 7.44 -39.36 -6.58
N ARG A 94 7.67 -39.37 -7.90
CA ARG A 94 6.62 -39.32 -8.96
C ARG A 94 5.67 -38.14 -8.79
N LEU A 95 6.20 -37.01 -8.31
CA LEU A 95 5.45 -35.76 -8.14
C LEU A 95 5.93 -34.73 -9.16
N GLN A 96 5.08 -33.75 -9.46
CA GLN A 96 5.49 -32.62 -10.29
C GLN A 96 6.53 -31.78 -9.53
N GLN A 97 7.50 -31.18 -10.24
CA GLN A 97 8.54 -30.34 -9.60
C GLN A 97 7.94 -29.23 -8.72
N ILE A 98 6.80 -28.65 -9.13
CA ILE A 98 6.08 -27.62 -8.35
C ILE A 98 5.54 -28.18 -7.02
N GLU A 99 5.06 -29.42 -7.01
CA GLU A 99 4.55 -30.08 -5.80
C GLU A 99 5.70 -30.41 -4.83
N VAL A 100 6.83 -30.89 -5.36
CA VAL A 100 8.05 -31.11 -4.56
C VAL A 100 8.55 -29.80 -3.98
N LEU A 101 8.62 -28.73 -4.77
CA LEU A 101 9.03 -27.41 -4.28
C LEU A 101 8.16 -26.93 -3.12
N ARG A 102 6.83 -27.08 -3.22
CA ARG A 102 5.89 -26.74 -2.13
C ARG A 102 6.13 -27.61 -0.90
N ALA A 103 6.32 -28.91 -1.08
CA ALA A 103 6.61 -29.83 0.01
C ALA A 103 7.91 -29.46 0.74
N LEU A 104 8.98 -29.16 -0.01
CA LEU A 104 10.24 -28.67 0.56
C LEU A 104 10.05 -27.36 1.32
N GLY A 105 9.31 -26.39 0.77
CA GLY A 105 9.00 -25.14 1.47
C GLY A 105 8.25 -25.34 2.79
N TRP A 106 7.32 -26.30 2.85
CA TRP A 106 6.63 -26.65 4.09
C TRP A 106 7.52 -27.38 5.10
N LEU A 107 8.42 -28.26 4.63
CA LEU A 107 9.43 -28.90 5.49
C LEU A 107 10.42 -27.88 6.06
N GLU A 108 10.81 -26.87 5.28
CA GLU A 108 11.68 -25.78 5.70
C GLU A 108 10.98 -24.90 6.75
N ALA A 109 9.72 -24.54 6.54
CA ALA A 109 8.92 -23.81 7.53
C ALA A 109 8.75 -24.57 8.86
N LYS A 110 8.87 -25.89 8.83
CA LYS A 110 8.88 -26.78 10.00
C LYS A 110 10.28 -27.04 10.58
N ASN A 111 11.29 -26.36 10.05
CA ASN A 111 12.71 -26.48 10.45
C ASN A 111 13.27 -27.92 10.31
N LEU A 112 12.73 -28.71 9.37
CA LEU A 112 13.19 -30.08 9.09
C LEU A 112 14.28 -30.13 8.03
N ILE A 113 14.29 -29.13 7.14
CA ILE A 113 15.25 -29.02 6.05
C ILE A 113 15.69 -27.57 5.90
N LYS A 114 16.75 -27.35 5.13
CA LYS A 114 17.19 -26.06 4.65
C LYS A 114 17.31 -26.11 3.13
N ILE A 115 16.72 -25.14 2.45
CA ILE A 115 16.76 -25.05 0.99
C ILE A 115 17.94 -24.16 0.58
N ASN A 116 18.83 -24.72 -0.23
CA ASN A 116 19.93 -24.01 -0.85
C ASN A 116 19.67 -23.87 -2.36
N LYS A 117 20.04 -22.74 -2.94
CA LYS A 117 19.89 -22.48 -4.38
C LYS A 117 21.27 -22.23 -4.97
N GLU A 118 21.60 -22.97 -6.02
CA GLU A 118 22.78 -22.72 -6.83
C GLU A 118 22.34 -22.14 -8.18
N GLU A 119 22.91 -21.00 -8.55
CA GLU A 119 22.67 -20.37 -9.83
C GLU A 119 23.89 -20.57 -10.72
N LYS A 120 23.66 -21.17 -11.89
CA LYS A 120 24.69 -21.35 -12.92
C LYS A 120 24.32 -20.52 -14.13
N GLU A 121 25.20 -19.59 -14.49
CA GLU A 121 25.06 -18.79 -15.70
C GLU A 121 25.56 -19.59 -16.91
N ILE A 122 24.64 -19.96 -17.78
CA ILE A 122 24.93 -20.71 -19.00
C ILE A 122 24.84 -19.75 -20.18
N ILE A 123 25.94 -19.64 -20.92
CA ILE A 123 26.03 -18.84 -22.13
C ILE A 123 25.47 -19.68 -23.28
N ASN A 124 24.42 -19.17 -23.91
CA ASN A 124 23.76 -19.75 -25.05
C ASN A 124 23.84 -18.81 -26.27
N LEU A 125 23.61 -19.37 -27.46
CA LEU A 125 23.43 -18.57 -28.67
C LEU A 125 22.09 -17.83 -28.63
N ASP A 126 22.12 -16.56 -29.02
CA ASP A 126 20.92 -15.74 -29.25
C ASP A 126 20.62 -15.63 -30.76
N LYS A 127 19.60 -14.88 -31.15
CA LYS A 127 19.06 -14.82 -32.53
C LYS A 127 20.13 -14.57 -33.59
N ASN A 128 20.94 -13.52 -33.46
CA ASN A 128 22.02 -13.22 -34.42
C ASN A 128 23.16 -14.23 -34.32
N GLY A 129 23.46 -14.74 -33.13
CA GLY A 129 24.46 -15.79 -32.93
C GLY A 129 24.16 -17.07 -33.72
N LEU A 130 22.88 -17.49 -33.75
CA LEU A 130 22.44 -18.63 -34.56
C LEU A 130 22.61 -18.37 -36.07
N ILE A 131 22.35 -17.14 -36.51
CA ILE A 131 22.51 -16.72 -37.92
C ILE A 131 23.99 -16.70 -38.29
N TYR A 132 24.83 -16.11 -37.45
CA TYR A 132 26.27 -15.97 -37.69
C TYR A 132 27.00 -17.31 -37.61
N LEU A 133 26.54 -18.24 -36.78
CA LEU A 133 27.07 -19.62 -36.78
C LEU A 133 26.85 -20.33 -38.13
N LYS A 134 25.72 -20.06 -38.81
CA LYS A 134 25.37 -20.68 -40.10
C LYS A 134 25.94 -19.94 -41.30
N LYS A 135 25.85 -18.61 -41.31
CA LYS A 135 26.19 -17.76 -42.47
C LYS A 135 27.57 -17.08 -42.35
N GLY A 136 28.24 -17.19 -41.19
CA GLY A 136 29.44 -16.42 -40.86
C GLY A 136 29.11 -15.04 -40.31
N PHE A 137 30.06 -14.41 -39.63
CA PHE A 137 29.89 -13.06 -39.08
C PHE A 137 29.69 -12.00 -40.20
N PRO A 138 28.98 -10.89 -39.91
CA PRO A 138 28.74 -9.81 -40.87
C PRO A 138 30.00 -9.27 -41.54
N GLU A 139 31.12 -9.19 -40.82
CA GLU A 139 32.41 -8.71 -41.32
C GLU A 139 32.94 -9.61 -42.45
N LYS A 140 32.78 -10.92 -42.30
CA LYS A 140 33.21 -11.91 -43.29
C LYS A 140 32.26 -11.94 -44.49
N GLN A 141 30.96 -11.78 -44.25
CA GLN A 141 29.96 -11.62 -45.31
C GLN A 141 30.19 -10.33 -46.10
N PHE A 142 30.52 -9.23 -45.42
CA PHE A 142 30.86 -7.94 -46.01
C PHE A 142 32.06 -8.09 -46.95
N LEU A 143 33.16 -8.68 -46.49
CA LEU A 143 34.34 -8.95 -47.32
C LEU A 143 34.05 -9.85 -48.53
N LYS A 144 33.16 -10.85 -48.38
CA LYS A 144 32.77 -11.76 -49.47
C LYS A 144 31.89 -11.09 -50.54
N LEU A 145 31.04 -10.15 -50.14
CA LEU A 145 30.06 -9.49 -51.02
C LEU A 145 30.58 -8.18 -51.62
N LEU A 146 31.62 -7.58 -51.03
CA LEU A 146 32.23 -6.33 -51.49
C LEU A 146 32.65 -6.31 -52.98
N PRO A 147 33.20 -7.40 -53.57
CA PRO A 147 33.59 -7.40 -54.98
C PRO A 147 32.42 -7.28 -55.97
N ASN A 148 31.18 -7.55 -55.52
CA ASN A 148 30.00 -7.71 -56.38
C ASN A 148 29.03 -6.52 -56.32
N ASN A 149 29.54 -5.30 -56.11
CA ASN A 149 28.81 -4.01 -56.05
C ASN A 149 28.15 -3.68 -54.70
N LEU A 150 28.18 -2.39 -54.30
CA LEU A 150 27.68 -1.85 -53.03
C LEU A 150 26.16 -2.07 -52.83
N GLU A 151 25.38 -2.15 -53.90
CA GLU A 151 23.95 -2.48 -53.84
C GLU A 151 23.68 -3.90 -53.35
N ASN A 152 24.60 -4.85 -53.58
CA ASN A 152 24.41 -6.25 -53.23
C ASN A 152 24.59 -6.50 -51.71
N LEU A 153 25.38 -5.64 -51.04
CA LEU A 153 25.55 -5.63 -49.58
C LEU A 153 24.24 -5.29 -48.87
N ARG A 154 23.50 -4.28 -49.35
CA ARG A 154 22.22 -3.84 -48.77
C ARG A 154 21.09 -4.87 -48.91
N LYS A 155 21.23 -5.85 -49.81
CA LYS A 155 20.27 -6.96 -49.96
C LYS A 155 20.46 -8.07 -48.93
N HIS A 156 21.66 -8.21 -48.35
CA HIS A 156 22.03 -9.36 -47.51
C HIS A 156 22.41 -8.99 -46.07
N LEU A 157 22.81 -7.75 -45.81
CA LEU A 157 23.16 -7.22 -44.49
C LEU A 157 22.31 -6.01 -44.18
N ASN A 158 21.87 -5.88 -42.92
CA ASN A 158 21.15 -4.69 -42.49
C ASN A 158 22.10 -3.47 -42.36
N GLN A 159 21.55 -2.25 -42.40
CA GLN A 159 22.32 -1.00 -42.36
C GLN A 159 23.22 -0.91 -41.11
N ASP A 160 22.73 -1.39 -39.96
CA ASP A 160 23.51 -1.44 -38.72
C ASP A 160 24.69 -2.42 -38.81
N GLU A 161 24.49 -3.59 -39.43
CA GLU A 161 25.53 -4.59 -39.62
C GLU A 161 26.62 -4.11 -40.57
N ILE A 162 26.23 -3.37 -41.61
CA ILE A 162 27.15 -2.72 -42.56
C ILE A 162 28.02 -1.69 -41.84
N ASN A 163 27.40 -0.81 -41.04
CA ASN A 163 28.11 0.24 -40.30
C ASN A 163 29.11 -0.34 -39.28
N VAL A 164 28.68 -1.37 -38.53
CA VAL A 164 29.55 -2.07 -37.56
C VAL A 164 30.70 -2.79 -38.28
N SER A 165 30.42 -3.43 -39.41
CA SER A 165 31.44 -4.14 -40.20
C SER A 165 32.51 -3.21 -40.75
N ILE A 166 32.12 -2.05 -41.28
CA ILE A 166 33.06 -1.02 -41.76
C ILE A 166 33.99 -0.55 -40.62
N GLY A 167 33.42 -0.29 -39.45
CA GLY A 167 34.18 0.13 -38.27
C GLY A 167 35.23 -0.90 -37.82
N LYS A 168 34.84 -2.18 -37.73
CA LYS A 168 35.76 -3.26 -37.30
C LYS A 168 36.79 -3.59 -38.37
N LEU A 169 36.40 -3.70 -39.63
CA LEU A 169 37.30 -4.01 -40.74
C LEU A 169 38.34 -2.91 -40.98
N LYS A 170 37.99 -1.63 -40.75
CA LYS A 170 38.94 -0.51 -40.81
C LYS A 170 39.98 -0.60 -39.69
N ARG A 171 39.59 -0.94 -38.46
CA ARG A 171 40.53 -1.14 -37.34
C ARG A 171 41.49 -2.29 -37.56
N LEU A 172 41.04 -3.34 -38.25
CA LEU A 172 41.85 -4.51 -38.61
C LEU A 172 42.69 -4.30 -39.87
N ASN A 173 42.70 -3.10 -40.47
CA ASN A 173 43.33 -2.81 -41.76
C ASN A 173 42.91 -3.78 -42.90
N ALA A 174 41.72 -4.38 -42.78
CA ALA A 174 41.20 -5.39 -43.69
C ALA A 174 40.55 -4.79 -44.96
N ILE A 175 40.22 -3.50 -44.91
CA ILE A 175 39.67 -2.71 -46.02
C ILE A 175 40.39 -1.37 -46.12
N ASN A 176 40.58 -0.87 -47.34
CA ASN A 176 41.14 0.45 -47.61
C ASN A 176 40.07 1.37 -48.21
N PHE A 177 40.04 2.63 -47.76
CA PHE A 177 39.10 3.65 -48.24
C PHE A 177 39.85 4.65 -49.14
N LYS A 178 39.71 4.49 -50.45
CA LYS A 178 40.11 5.50 -51.45
C LYS A 178 38.86 6.10 -52.10
N LYS A 179 38.68 6.00 -53.42
CA LYS A 179 37.43 6.35 -54.14
C LYS A 179 36.38 5.22 -54.09
N GLU A 180 36.84 3.98 -53.90
CA GLU A 180 36.03 2.78 -53.69
C GLU A 180 36.66 1.96 -52.54
N ILE A 181 35.87 1.09 -51.91
CA ILE A 181 36.34 0.23 -50.80
C ILE A 181 37.02 -1.00 -51.41
N THR A 182 38.32 -1.19 -51.15
CA THR A 182 39.07 -2.36 -51.63
C THR A 182 39.50 -3.25 -50.46
N VAL A 183 39.53 -4.57 -50.69
CA VAL A 183 40.01 -5.57 -49.71
C VAL A 183 41.53 -5.59 -49.71
N THR A 184 42.15 -5.56 -48.53
CA THR A 184 43.61 -5.69 -48.39
C THR A 184 44.02 -7.16 -48.27
N ASP A 185 45.33 -7.45 -48.31
CA ASP A 185 45.84 -8.82 -48.08
C ASP A 185 45.40 -9.39 -46.72
N GLU A 186 45.30 -8.54 -45.69
CA GLU A 186 44.79 -8.94 -44.36
C GLU A 186 43.29 -9.27 -44.39
N GLY A 187 42.51 -8.56 -45.22
CA GLY A 187 41.11 -8.90 -45.47
C GLY A 187 40.95 -10.24 -46.21
N ASN A 188 41.83 -10.55 -47.16
CA ASN A 188 41.86 -11.85 -47.83
C ASN A 188 42.26 -12.99 -46.88
N LYS A 189 43.11 -12.72 -45.90
CA LYS A 189 43.47 -13.68 -44.84
C LYS A 189 42.29 -13.98 -43.90
N LEU A 190 41.55 -12.95 -43.49
CA LEU A 190 40.32 -13.09 -42.67
C LEU A 190 39.21 -13.90 -43.38
N LEU A 191 39.18 -13.90 -44.72
CA LEU A 191 38.27 -14.75 -45.49
C LEU A 191 38.64 -16.24 -45.41
N ARG A 192 39.94 -16.56 -45.35
CA ARG A 192 40.46 -17.94 -45.35
C ARG A 192 40.44 -18.58 -43.96
N GLU A 193 40.76 -17.80 -42.91
CA GLU A 193 40.85 -18.31 -41.54
C GLU A 193 39.50 -18.21 -40.80
N LYS A 194 39.25 -19.12 -39.84
CA LYS A 194 38.12 -19.00 -38.91
C LYS A 194 38.53 -18.07 -37.77
N SER A 195 37.68 -17.10 -37.47
CA SER A 195 37.97 -16.15 -36.39
C SER A 195 37.85 -16.83 -35.02
N LYS A 196 38.50 -16.27 -33.99
CA LYS A 196 38.40 -16.79 -32.61
C LYS A 196 36.96 -16.72 -32.10
N GLU A 197 36.20 -15.70 -32.52
CA GLU A 197 34.77 -15.56 -32.22
C GLU A 197 33.93 -16.67 -32.86
N GLU A 198 34.21 -17.06 -34.12
CA GLU A 198 33.54 -18.19 -34.78
C GLU A 198 33.80 -19.53 -34.07
N LEU A 199 35.03 -19.71 -33.57
CA LEU A 199 35.38 -20.89 -32.77
C LEU A 199 34.70 -20.87 -31.40
N PHE A 200 34.59 -19.71 -30.76
CA PHE A 200 33.88 -19.55 -29.49
C PHE A 200 32.38 -19.84 -29.61
N LEU A 201 31.70 -19.31 -30.65
CA LEU A 201 30.27 -19.60 -30.89
C LEU A 201 29.98 -21.10 -31.05
N LYS A 202 30.94 -21.88 -31.58
CA LYS A 202 30.83 -23.34 -31.72
C LYS A 202 30.99 -24.11 -30.42
N LYS A 203 31.68 -23.54 -29.43
CA LYS A 203 31.85 -24.16 -28.11
C LYS A 203 30.61 -24.03 -27.23
N LEU A 204 29.69 -23.11 -27.56
CA LEU A 204 28.46 -22.90 -26.79
C LEU A 204 27.52 -24.11 -26.92
N PRO A 205 26.82 -24.53 -25.84
CA PRO A 205 26.68 -23.81 -24.57
C PRO A 205 27.81 -24.05 -23.54
N LEU A 206 28.22 -22.99 -22.83
CA LEU A 206 29.27 -23.05 -21.78
C LEU A 206 28.83 -22.35 -20.50
N GLU A 207 29.35 -22.80 -19.36
CA GLU A 207 29.16 -22.15 -18.05
C GLU A 207 30.14 -20.98 -17.89
N LEU A 208 29.64 -19.79 -17.55
CA LEU A 208 30.44 -18.55 -17.50
C LEU A 208 31.66 -18.67 -16.56
N LEU A 209 31.48 -19.34 -15.41
CA LEU A 209 32.54 -19.52 -14.41
C LEU A 209 33.68 -20.42 -14.91
N LYS A 210 33.42 -21.31 -15.88
CA LYS A 210 34.40 -22.24 -16.44
C LYS A 210 35.14 -21.68 -17.67
N LEU A 211 34.87 -20.44 -18.07
CA LEU A 211 35.60 -19.81 -19.17
C LEU A 211 37.06 -19.55 -18.79
N ASN A 212 37.98 -19.91 -19.69
CA ASN A 212 39.37 -19.49 -19.60
C ASN A 212 39.51 -17.97 -19.88
N LYS A 213 40.71 -17.41 -19.66
CA LYS A 213 40.95 -15.96 -19.82
C LYS A 213 40.67 -15.45 -21.23
N GLU A 214 40.92 -16.25 -22.26
CA GLU A 214 40.73 -15.87 -23.67
C GLU A 214 39.25 -15.87 -24.06
N ASP A 215 38.51 -16.91 -23.69
CA ASP A 215 37.08 -17.05 -23.93
C ASP A 215 36.27 -15.99 -23.16
N LYS A 216 36.75 -15.51 -22.00
CA LYS A 216 36.13 -14.37 -21.27
C LYS A 216 36.23 -13.05 -22.02
N LEU A 217 37.35 -12.77 -22.70
CA LEU A 217 37.50 -11.57 -23.51
C LEU A 217 36.54 -11.58 -24.70
N ILE A 218 36.42 -12.74 -25.36
CA ILE A 218 35.49 -12.94 -26.48
C ILE A 218 34.03 -12.82 -26.01
N TYR A 219 33.69 -13.38 -24.85
CA TYR A 219 32.37 -13.22 -24.24
C TYR A 219 32.01 -11.74 -24.04
N ASN A 220 32.91 -10.94 -23.45
CA ASN A 220 32.66 -9.51 -23.25
C ASN A 220 32.52 -8.74 -24.57
N GLU A 221 33.34 -9.07 -25.58
CA GLU A 221 33.25 -8.45 -26.90
C GLU A 221 31.93 -8.79 -27.60
N LEU A 222 31.53 -10.07 -27.61
CA LEU A 222 30.27 -10.52 -28.22
C LEU A 222 29.03 -10.08 -27.43
N GLY A 223 29.13 -9.95 -26.11
CA GLY A 223 28.05 -9.47 -25.25
C GLY A 223 27.76 -7.97 -25.44
N SER A 224 28.75 -7.19 -25.89
CA SER A 224 28.53 -5.79 -26.30
C SER A 224 27.77 -5.64 -27.61
N ARG A 225 27.67 -6.73 -28.39
CA ARG A 225 27.01 -6.76 -29.69
C ARG A 225 25.59 -7.29 -29.55
N LYS A 226 24.68 -6.68 -30.31
CA LYS A 226 23.24 -6.93 -30.21
C LYS A 226 22.90 -8.38 -30.59
N GLU A 227 22.27 -9.09 -29.65
CA GLU A 227 21.59 -10.39 -29.86
C GLU A 227 22.49 -11.53 -30.37
N ILE A 228 23.80 -11.52 -30.07
CA ILE A 228 24.72 -12.61 -30.47
C ILE A 228 24.72 -13.74 -29.44
N ILE A 229 24.95 -13.41 -28.18
CA ILE A 229 24.97 -14.35 -27.06
C ILE A 229 23.93 -13.93 -26.02
N LYS A 230 23.35 -14.91 -25.35
CA LYS A 230 22.46 -14.70 -24.21
C LYS A 230 22.94 -15.53 -23.03
N THR A 231 22.84 -14.97 -21.83
CA THR A 231 23.21 -15.66 -20.60
C THR A 231 21.93 -16.07 -19.88
N ASP A 232 21.65 -17.37 -19.89
CA ASP A 232 20.50 -17.94 -19.21
C ASP A 232 20.93 -18.40 -17.81
N VAL A 233 20.23 -17.94 -16.78
CA VAL A 233 20.49 -18.34 -15.39
C VAL A 233 19.75 -19.64 -15.09
N LYS A 234 20.48 -20.77 -15.02
CA LYS A 234 19.93 -22.06 -14.61
C LYS A 234 19.99 -22.18 -13.09
N LYS A 235 18.84 -22.12 -12.44
CA LYS A 235 18.70 -22.28 -10.98
C LYS A 235 18.49 -23.74 -10.63
N THR A 236 19.38 -24.31 -9.83
CA THR A 236 19.26 -25.66 -9.27
C THR A 236 19.00 -25.56 -7.78
N ILE A 237 18.01 -26.32 -7.28
CA ILE A 237 17.56 -26.24 -5.89
C ILE A 237 17.94 -27.54 -5.18
N TYR A 238 18.60 -27.39 -4.03
CA TYR A 238 19.02 -28.47 -3.15
C TYR A 238 18.35 -28.36 -1.78
N ALA A 239 18.05 -29.51 -1.17
CA ALA A 239 17.45 -29.59 0.16
C ALA A 239 18.34 -30.40 1.10
N GLY A 240 18.90 -29.76 2.13
CA GLY A 240 19.68 -30.41 3.17
C GLY A 240 18.87 -30.64 4.45
N LEU A 241 19.02 -31.79 5.09
CA LEU A 241 18.36 -32.08 6.37
C LEU A 241 19.01 -31.27 7.51
N THR A 242 18.18 -30.65 8.35
CA THR A 242 18.64 -30.07 9.63
C THR A 242 18.90 -31.19 10.65
N ASP A 243 19.47 -30.87 11.81
CA ASP A 243 19.69 -31.87 12.86
C ASP A 243 18.37 -32.49 13.34
N LEU A 244 17.32 -31.67 13.46
CA LEU A 244 15.96 -32.13 13.75
C LEU A 244 15.41 -33.01 12.61
N GLY A 245 15.67 -32.65 11.36
CA GLY A 245 15.31 -33.46 10.20
C GLY A 245 15.95 -34.85 10.20
N LYS A 246 17.26 -34.93 10.48
CA LYS A 246 18.02 -36.19 10.57
C LYS A 246 17.51 -37.10 11.68
N GLU A 247 17.05 -36.54 12.79
CA GLU A 247 16.46 -37.32 13.87
C GLU A 247 15.09 -37.91 13.45
N LEU A 248 14.24 -37.08 12.84
CA LEU A 248 12.85 -37.43 12.53
C LEU A 248 12.67 -38.30 11.29
N ILE A 249 13.59 -38.25 10.33
CA ILE A 249 13.53 -39.04 9.10
C ILE A 249 13.63 -40.57 9.34
N ASN A 250 14.04 -40.97 10.54
CA ASN A 250 14.09 -42.37 10.97
C ASN A 250 12.77 -42.86 11.62
N HIS A 251 11.84 -41.96 11.93
CA HIS A 251 10.53 -42.35 12.47
C HIS A 251 9.58 -42.82 11.37
N LYS A 252 8.75 -43.83 11.69
CA LYS A 252 7.68 -44.30 10.78
C LYS A 252 6.63 -43.21 10.58
N LEU A 253 6.55 -42.67 9.36
CA LEU A 253 5.50 -41.75 8.94
C LEU A 253 4.19 -42.52 8.73
N LYS A 254 3.20 -42.36 9.63
CA LYS A 254 1.86 -42.95 9.44
C LYS A 254 1.22 -42.38 8.17
N THR A 255 1.01 -43.15 7.11
CA THR A 255 0.58 -42.63 5.79
C THR A 255 -0.89 -42.26 5.68
N ASN A 256 -1.78 -42.87 6.47
CA ASN A 256 -3.24 -42.68 6.37
C ASN A 256 -3.79 -41.64 7.37
N LEU A 257 -3.48 -40.35 7.18
CA LEU A 257 -4.14 -39.27 7.92
C LEU A 257 -5.21 -38.58 7.07
N ILE A 258 -6.35 -38.26 7.66
CA ILE A 258 -7.39 -37.43 7.02
C ILE A 258 -6.99 -35.96 7.16
N GLU A 259 -7.04 -35.19 6.06
CA GLU A 259 -6.79 -33.75 6.06
C GLU A 259 -8.02 -32.91 6.37
N SER A 260 -9.17 -33.25 5.78
CA SER A 260 -10.44 -32.55 5.96
C SER A 260 -11.60 -33.53 6.06
N LEU A 261 -12.64 -33.12 6.78
CA LEU A 261 -13.92 -33.80 6.78
C LEU A 261 -14.68 -33.42 5.51
N ASN A 262 -15.22 -34.42 4.81
CA ASN A 262 -16.16 -34.21 3.72
C ASN A 262 -17.56 -34.72 4.11
N GLN A 263 -18.57 -34.31 3.34
CA GLN A 263 -19.96 -34.63 3.62
C GLN A 263 -20.22 -36.15 3.68
N GLU A 264 -19.61 -36.92 2.77
CA GLU A 264 -19.77 -38.37 2.71
C GLU A 264 -19.22 -39.08 3.97
N MET A 265 -18.06 -38.63 4.47
CA MET A 265 -17.46 -39.17 5.69
C MET A 265 -18.33 -38.90 6.92
N LEU A 266 -18.96 -37.72 6.98
CA LEU A 266 -19.90 -37.36 8.04
C LEU A 266 -21.13 -38.27 8.02
N LEU A 267 -21.74 -38.47 6.84
CA LEU A 267 -22.91 -39.33 6.66
C LEU A 267 -22.61 -40.79 7.00
N LYS A 268 -21.48 -41.33 6.51
CA LYS A 268 -21.09 -42.73 6.72
C LYS A 268 -20.40 -42.98 8.06
N LYS A 269 -20.18 -41.95 8.89
CA LYS A 269 -19.42 -42.01 10.16
C LYS A 269 -18.03 -42.66 10.03
N SER A 270 -17.44 -42.66 8.83
CA SER A 270 -16.17 -43.33 8.52
C SER A 270 -14.95 -42.62 9.11
N TRP A 271 -15.15 -41.45 9.72
CA TRP A 271 -14.12 -40.67 10.41
C TRP A 271 -13.82 -41.15 11.84
N LYS A 272 -14.73 -41.87 12.51
CA LYS A 272 -14.62 -42.21 13.94
C LYS A 272 -13.35 -42.99 14.32
N ASN A 273 -12.88 -43.86 13.43
CA ASN A 273 -11.71 -44.72 13.66
C ASN A 273 -10.48 -44.29 12.87
N LYS A 274 -10.49 -43.08 12.29
CA LYS A 274 -9.39 -42.56 11.49
C LYS A 274 -8.67 -41.45 12.24
N THR A 275 -7.37 -41.34 11.99
CA THR A 275 -6.52 -40.30 12.57
C THR A 275 -6.51 -39.08 11.67
N PHE A 276 -6.77 -37.91 12.25
CA PHE A 276 -6.67 -36.63 11.55
C PHE A 276 -5.24 -36.11 11.55
N ARG A 277 -4.89 -35.43 10.47
CA ARG A 277 -3.68 -34.62 10.41
C ARG A 277 -3.78 -33.49 11.44
N ARG A 278 -2.68 -33.25 12.16
CA ARG A 278 -2.62 -32.15 13.12
C ARG A 278 -2.65 -30.82 12.35
N PHE A 279 -3.62 -29.97 12.66
CA PHE A 279 -3.70 -28.62 12.11
C PHE A 279 -2.64 -27.73 12.78
N ASN A 280 -1.89 -26.98 11.98
CA ASN A 280 -0.91 -26.02 12.51
C ASN A 280 -1.60 -24.68 12.75
N ILE A 281 -1.86 -24.37 14.03
CA ILE A 281 -2.48 -23.10 14.45
C ILE A 281 -1.54 -21.89 14.33
N GLN A 282 -0.25 -22.11 14.11
CA GLN A 282 0.75 -21.04 13.94
C GLN A 282 0.98 -20.68 12.46
N SER A 283 0.36 -21.41 11.52
CA SER A 283 0.49 -21.12 10.10
C SER A 283 -0.18 -19.80 9.74
N GLU A 284 0.50 -19.00 8.91
CA GLU A 284 -0.12 -17.82 8.33
C GLU A 284 -1.31 -18.23 7.45
N ILE A 285 -2.46 -17.62 7.71
CA ILE A 285 -3.66 -17.79 6.90
C ILE A 285 -3.71 -16.73 5.80
N PRO A 286 -4.23 -17.06 4.61
CA PRO A 286 -4.48 -16.07 3.58
C PRO A 286 -5.42 -15.00 4.13
N ARG A 287 -5.00 -13.73 4.06
CA ARG A 287 -5.85 -12.60 4.47
C ARG A 287 -6.94 -12.38 3.42
N ILE A 288 -8.18 -12.27 3.90
CA ILE A 288 -9.31 -11.88 3.07
C ILE A 288 -9.42 -10.35 3.11
N TYR A 289 -9.42 -9.72 1.94
CA TYR A 289 -9.53 -8.28 1.78
C TYR A 289 -10.94 -7.91 1.31
N PRO A 290 -11.85 -7.47 2.20
CA PRO A 290 -13.17 -7.01 1.79
C PRO A 290 -13.07 -5.71 1.00
N GLY A 291 -14.14 -5.35 0.28
CA GLY A 291 -14.26 -4.03 -0.35
C GLY A 291 -14.14 -2.92 0.72
N ARG A 292 -13.34 -1.89 0.44
CA ARG A 292 -13.09 -0.79 1.37
C ARG A 292 -13.32 0.56 0.70
N ARG A 293 -13.82 1.53 1.48
CA ARG A 293 -13.89 2.92 1.07
C ARG A 293 -12.51 3.55 1.23
N HIS A 294 -12.23 4.55 0.40
CA HIS A 294 -11.01 5.34 0.56
C HIS A 294 -11.00 6.03 1.94
N PHE A 295 -9.90 5.93 2.68
CA PHE A 295 -9.81 6.41 4.06
C PHE A 295 -10.05 7.93 4.20
N VAL A 296 -9.68 8.73 3.20
CA VAL A 296 -10.07 10.16 3.12
C VAL A 296 -11.59 10.32 3.04
N ASN A 297 -12.28 9.51 2.24
CA ASN A 297 -13.74 9.56 2.13
C ASN A 297 -14.42 9.09 3.42
N GLU A 298 -13.81 8.16 4.16
CA GLU A 298 -14.29 7.79 5.49
C GLU A 298 -14.21 8.97 6.47
N ALA A 299 -13.07 9.67 6.49
CA ALA A 299 -12.90 10.88 7.30
C ALA A 299 -13.91 11.99 6.92
N ILE A 300 -14.13 12.23 5.62
CA ILE A 300 -15.14 13.19 5.13
C ILE A 300 -16.53 12.82 5.65
N ASN A 301 -16.92 11.54 5.54
CA ASN A 301 -18.22 11.09 6.01
C ASN A 301 -18.38 11.20 7.53
N TYR A 302 -17.31 10.94 8.28
CA TYR A 302 -17.31 11.12 9.73
C TYR A 302 -17.52 12.58 10.14
N ILE A 303 -16.80 13.50 9.51
CA ILE A 303 -16.93 14.95 9.76
C ILE A 303 -18.31 15.46 9.34
N ARG A 304 -18.83 15.00 8.20
CA ARG A 304 -20.22 15.28 7.79
C ARG A 304 -21.21 14.86 8.87
N LYS A 305 -21.05 13.64 9.39
CA LYS A 305 -21.91 13.12 10.46
C LYS A 305 -21.89 14.01 11.71
N ILE A 306 -20.71 14.45 12.15
CA ILE A 306 -20.59 15.35 13.32
C ILE A 306 -21.37 16.64 13.11
N TRP A 307 -21.21 17.32 11.97
CA TRP A 307 -21.92 18.57 11.73
C TRP A 307 -23.44 18.39 11.59
N LEU A 308 -23.87 17.28 10.99
CA LEU A 308 -25.29 16.90 10.95
C LEU A 308 -25.86 16.66 12.35
N GLU A 309 -25.13 15.98 13.24
CA GLU A 309 -25.52 15.79 14.64
C GLU A 309 -25.62 17.10 15.42
N LEU A 310 -24.80 18.10 15.07
CA LEU A 310 -24.85 19.45 15.65
C LEU A 310 -25.97 20.33 15.05
N GLY A 311 -26.79 19.76 14.16
CA GLY A 311 -27.95 20.42 13.55
C GLY A 311 -27.61 21.35 12.39
N PHE A 312 -26.44 21.18 11.75
CA PHE A 312 -26.08 21.95 10.57
C PHE A 312 -26.64 21.29 9.30
N LYS A 313 -27.06 22.12 8.34
CA LYS A 313 -27.50 21.68 7.01
C LYS A 313 -26.33 21.74 6.02
N GLU A 314 -26.17 20.70 5.21
CA GLU A 314 -25.07 20.67 4.23
C GLU A 314 -25.32 21.58 3.03
N MET A 315 -24.32 22.39 2.66
CA MET A 315 -24.26 23.19 1.46
C MET A 315 -23.46 22.46 0.39
N THR A 316 -23.90 22.58 -0.87
CA THR A 316 -23.17 22.07 -2.03
C THR A 316 -23.06 23.14 -3.10
N GLY A 317 -22.10 22.98 -4.01
CA GLY A 317 -21.94 23.90 -5.13
C GLY A 317 -20.75 23.57 -6.01
N ASN A 318 -20.68 24.27 -7.14
CA ASN A 318 -19.73 24.01 -8.21
C ASN A 318 -18.28 24.33 -7.80
N LEU A 319 -17.34 23.67 -8.48
CA LEU A 319 -15.89 23.90 -8.32
C LEU A 319 -15.45 25.20 -8.99
N VAL A 320 -16.02 25.51 -10.15
CA VAL A 320 -15.78 26.75 -10.89
C VAL A 320 -16.70 27.84 -10.34
N GLN A 321 -16.13 28.99 -10.01
CA GLN A 321 -16.85 30.15 -9.50
C GLN A 321 -16.40 31.42 -10.24
N THR A 322 -17.27 32.42 -10.27
CA THR A 322 -16.86 33.78 -10.64
C THR A 322 -16.02 34.38 -9.52
N SER A 323 -15.06 35.24 -9.86
CA SER A 323 -14.27 36.02 -8.91
C SER A 323 -15.15 36.88 -8.00
N PHE A 324 -16.33 37.29 -8.49
CA PHE A 324 -17.38 37.88 -7.66
C PHE A 324 -17.68 37.04 -6.42
N TRP A 325 -18.11 35.80 -6.60
CA TRP A 325 -18.49 34.92 -5.49
C TRP A 325 -17.29 34.46 -4.68
N ASN A 326 -16.15 34.18 -5.33
CA ASN A 326 -14.97 33.68 -4.64
C ASN A 326 -14.28 34.76 -3.81
N PHE A 327 -14.43 36.04 -4.14
CA PHE A 327 -13.66 37.10 -3.49
C PHE A 327 -14.50 38.36 -3.19
N ASP A 328 -15.14 38.98 -4.19
CA ASP A 328 -15.81 40.29 -4.01
C ASP A 328 -16.96 40.22 -3.01
N ALA A 329 -17.78 39.17 -3.08
CA ALA A 329 -18.89 38.89 -2.16
C ALA A 329 -18.42 38.69 -0.71
N LEU A 330 -17.15 38.36 -0.51
CA LEU A 330 -16.49 38.20 0.78
C LEU A 330 -15.65 39.43 1.13
N PHE A 331 -15.93 40.59 0.53
CA PHE A 331 -15.26 41.84 0.85
C PHE A 331 -13.72 41.81 0.72
N VAL A 332 -13.16 40.84 0.00
CA VAL A 332 -11.73 40.78 -0.33
C VAL A 332 -11.48 41.83 -1.42
N PRO A 333 -10.51 42.75 -1.31
CA PRO A 333 -10.31 43.78 -2.33
C PRO A 333 -9.77 43.19 -3.65
N GLN A 334 -9.96 43.89 -4.78
CA GLN A 334 -9.63 43.39 -6.13
C GLN A 334 -8.12 43.34 -6.42
N ASP A 335 -7.32 44.08 -5.69
CA ASP A 335 -5.85 44.12 -5.73
C ASP A 335 -5.20 43.18 -4.69
N HIS A 336 -6.00 42.34 -4.01
CA HIS A 336 -5.49 41.42 -3.00
C HIS A 336 -4.56 40.36 -3.60
N PRO A 337 -3.38 40.07 -3.00
CA PRO A 337 -2.41 39.09 -3.53
C PRO A 337 -2.99 37.71 -3.83
N ALA A 338 -3.92 37.21 -3.00
CA ALA A 338 -4.60 35.94 -3.25
C ALA A 338 -5.37 35.86 -4.59
N ARG A 339 -5.61 36.98 -5.28
CA ARG A 339 -6.22 37.04 -6.62
C ARG A 339 -5.20 37.02 -7.74
N GLU A 340 -3.91 36.97 -7.44
CA GLU A 340 -2.85 36.87 -8.43
C GLU A 340 -2.82 35.47 -9.05
N MET A 341 -2.30 35.40 -10.28
CA MET A 341 -2.15 34.12 -11.00
C MET A 341 -1.22 33.15 -10.26
N GLN A 342 -0.34 33.65 -9.41
CA GLN A 342 0.56 32.83 -8.58
C GLN A 342 -0.18 32.05 -7.50
N ASP A 343 -1.33 32.52 -7.02
CA ASP A 343 -2.09 31.90 -5.92
C ASP A 343 -3.39 31.21 -6.38
N THR A 344 -3.99 31.68 -7.48
CA THR A 344 -5.31 31.23 -7.94
C THR A 344 -5.28 30.69 -9.37
N PHE A 345 -5.94 29.54 -9.58
CA PHE A 345 -6.20 29.01 -10.92
C PHE A 345 -7.35 29.75 -11.59
N PHE A 346 -7.03 30.58 -12.58
CA PHE A 346 -7.99 31.22 -13.46
C PHE A 346 -8.39 30.31 -14.62
N ILE A 347 -9.66 30.39 -15.00
CA ILE A 347 -10.23 29.64 -16.12
C ILE A 347 -10.56 30.63 -17.23
N ASN A 348 -10.20 30.26 -18.47
CA ASN A 348 -10.55 31.05 -19.64
C ASN A 348 -12.08 31.18 -19.78
N GLY A 349 -12.56 32.42 -19.88
CA GLY A 349 -13.97 32.75 -20.03
C GLY A 349 -14.47 33.75 -19.00
N LYS A 350 -15.73 34.16 -19.15
CA LYS A 350 -16.42 35.08 -18.24
C LYS A 350 -17.69 34.40 -17.73
N GLY A 351 -17.90 34.45 -16.43
CA GLY A 351 -19.10 33.94 -15.79
C GLY A 351 -20.21 34.98 -15.72
N LYS A 352 -21.44 34.50 -15.45
CA LYS A 352 -22.60 35.36 -15.21
C LYS A 352 -22.61 35.82 -13.75
N LEU A 353 -22.68 37.13 -13.55
CA LEU A 353 -22.87 37.73 -12.23
C LEU A 353 -24.27 37.42 -11.68
N PRO A 354 -24.46 37.46 -10.35
CA PRO A 354 -25.76 37.21 -9.75
C PRO A 354 -26.73 38.38 -9.95
N ASN A 355 -27.81 38.41 -9.17
CA ASN A 355 -28.80 39.50 -9.20
C ASN A 355 -28.09 40.87 -9.19
N SER A 356 -28.49 41.74 -10.12
CA SER A 356 -27.90 43.07 -10.31
C SER A 356 -27.98 43.94 -9.06
N GLU A 357 -28.97 43.74 -8.19
CA GLU A 357 -29.06 44.42 -6.90
C GLU A 357 -27.92 44.02 -5.96
N ILE A 358 -27.63 42.71 -5.84
CA ILE A 358 -26.51 42.22 -5.02
C ILE A 358 -25.19 42.78 -5.55
N VAL A 359 -24.98 42.77 -6.87
CA VAL A 359 -23.77 43.31 -7.49
C VAL A 359 -23.62 44.81 -7.18
N LYS A 360 -24.70 45.60 -7.29
CA LYS A 360 -24.69 47.03 -6.96
C LYS A 360 -24.36 47.27 -5.48
N ARG A 361 -24.93 46.49 -4.56
CA ARG A 361 -24.65 46.60 -3.12
C ARG A 361 -23.21 46.24 -2.81
N VAL A 362 -22.69 45.13 -3.35
CA VAL A 362 -21.28 44.74 -3.17
C VAL A 362 -20.35 45.80 -3.73
N LYS A 363 -20.60 46.29 -4.96
CA LYS A 363 -19.84 47.41 -5.53
C LYS A 363 -19.80 48.61 -4.59
N ALA A 364 -20.96 49.09 -4.12
CA ALA A 364 -21.01 50.25 -3.23
C ALA A 364 -20.23 50.01 -1.92
N VAL A 365 -20.37 48.83 -1.31
CA VAL A 365 -19.63 48.46 -0.09
C VAL A 365 -18.11 48.50 -0.31
N HIS A 366 -17.62 48.01 -1.46
CA HIS A 366 -16.21 48.07 -1.80
C HIS A 366 -15.71 49.50 -2.05
N GLU A 367 -16.47 50.31 -2.78
CA GLU A 367 -16.02 51.65 -3.18
C GLU A 367 -16.10 52.66 -2.02
N ASN A 368 -17.16 52.63 -1.22
CA ASN A 368 -17.45 53.66 -0.20
C ASN A 368 -18.08 53.14 1.10
N GLY A 369 -18.12 51.82 1.31
CA GLY A 369 -18.66 51.21 2.53
C GLY A 369 -20.19 51.18 2.63
N TRP A 370 -20.92 51.86 1.73
CA TRP A 370 -22.38 51.87 1.64
C TRP A 370 -23.07 52.16 3.01
N THR A 371 -24.02 51.33 3.44
CA THR A 371 -24.77 51.49 4.71
C THR A 371 -24.15 50.66 5.85
N THR A 372 -22.92 50.20 5.69
CA THR A 372 -22.28 49.31 6.67
C THR A 372 -21.76 50.06 7.89
N GLY A 373 -21.39 51.33 7.73
CA GLY A 373 -20.64 52.13 8.70
C GLY A 373 -19.12 52.11 8.46
N SER A 374 -18.67 51.32 7.48
CA SER A 374 -17.29 51.25 7.00
C SER A 374 -16.98 52.37 6.00
N SER A 375 -15.70 52.68 5.79
CA SER A 375 -15.24 53.52 4.68
C SER A 375 -15.18 52.77 3.35
N GLY A 376 -15.33 51.43 3.36
CA GLY A 376 -14.98 50.60 2.22
C GLY A 376 -13.47 50.58 1.97
N TRP A 377 -13.07 50.15 0.78
CA TRP A 377 -11.68 50.07 0.34
C TRP A 377 -11.19 51.30 -0.43
N ASN A 378 -12.08 52.27 -0.74
CA ASN A 378 -11.74 53.52 -1.43
C ASN A 378 -11.04 53.33 -2.79
N TYR A 379 -11.43 52.32 -3.56
CA TYR A 379 -10.99 52.12 -4.95
C TYR A 379 -12.19 52.02 -5.88
N LYS A 380 -11.95 52.02 -7.20
CA LYS A 380 -12.99 51.82 -8.21
C LYS A 380 -13.18 50.33 -8.50
N TRP A 381 -14.37 49.81 -8.20
CA TRP A 381 -14.65 48.39 -8.38
C TRP A 381 -14.90 48.03 -9.85
N SER A 382 -14.22 47.00 -10.34
CA SER A 382 -14.31 46.53 -11.72
C SER A 382 -15.23 45.33 -11.87
N GLU A 383 -16.28 45.47 -12.69
CA GLU A 383 -17.19 44.37 -13.02
C GLU A 383 -16.52 43.29 -13.88
N GLU A 384 -15.57 43.68 -14.72
CA GLU A 384 -14.86 42.75 -15.60
C GLU A 384 -13.94 41.82 -14.80
N GLU A 385 -13.35 42.31 -13.71
CA GLU A 385 -12.59 41.48 -12.77
C GLU A 385 -13.51 40.46 -12.09
N ALA A 386 -14.66 40.92 -11.61
CA ALA A 386 -15.66 40.09 -10.94
C ALA A 386 -16.19 38.93 -11.82
N LYS A 387 -16.24 39.15 -13.15
CA LYS A 387 -16.69 38.15 -14.13
C LYS A 387 -15.66 37.05 -14.42
N LYS A 388 -14.38 37.22 -14.08
CA LYS A 388 -13.36 36.19 -14.34
C LYS A 388 -13.72 34.89 -13.61
N LEU A 389 -13.49 33.76 -14.27
CA LEU A 389 -13.73 32.44 -13.69
C LEU A 389 -12.48 31.93 -12.98
N VAL A 390 -12.68 31.30 -11.83
CA VAL A 390 -11.63 30.68 -11.02
C VAL A 390 -12.08 29.29 -10.57
N LEU A 391 -11.12 28.39 -10.35
CA LEU A 391 -11.36 27.27 -9.45
C LEU A 391 -11.45 27.82 -8.02
N ARG A 392 -12.50 27.45 -7.28
CA ARG A 392 -12.74 28.00 -5.95
C ARG A 392 -11.54 27.75 -5.03
N THR A 393 -11.05 28.81 -4.39
CA THR A 393 -9.87 28.76 -3.51
C THR A 393 -10.19 28.36 -2.09
N HIS A 394 -11.46 28.48 -1.71
CA HIS A 394 -12.00 28.12 -0.41
C HIS A 394 -13.50 27.83 -0.52
N THR A 395 -14.06 27.08 0.42
CA THR A 395 -15.49 26.75 0.49
C THR A 395 -16.36 27.89 1.02
N THR A 396 -15.78 28.97 1.56
CA THR A 396 -16.49 30.19 1.99
C THR A 396 -17.32 30.84 0.88
N VAL A 397 -17.01 30.55 -0.39
CA VAL A 397 -17.86 30.91 -1.53
C VAL A 397 -19.27 30.31 -1.44
N LEU A 398 -19.40 29.10 -0.89
CA LEU A 398 -20.68 28.43 -0.67
C LEU A 398 -21.46 29.14 0.44
N SER A 399 -20.78 29.61 1.48
CA SER A 399 -21.35 30.44 2.54
C SER A 399 -21.94 31.73 1.98
N ALA A 400 -21.17 32.48 1.18
CA ALA A 400 -21.65 33.72 0.55
C ALA A 400 -22.90 33.49 -0.32
N ARG A 401 -22.89 32.44 -1.15
CA ARG A 401 -24.02 32.09 -2.01
C ARG A 401 -25.25 31.67 -1.20
N THR A 402 -25.04 30.96 -0.10
CA THR A 402 -26.12 30.53 0.80
C THR A 402 -26.74 31.73 1.49
N ILE A 403 -25.93 32.64 2.04
CA ILE A 403 -26.40 33.89 2.65
C ILE A 403 -27.22 34.71 1.65
N ALA A 404 -26.73 34.85 0.42
CA ALA A 404 -27.44 35.59 -0.62
C ALA A 404 -28.78 34.96 -1.08
N ALA A 405 -28.99 33.68 -0.81
CA ALA A 405 -30.21 32.96 -1.15
C ALA A 405 -31.21 32.85 0.02
N LEU A 406 -30.79 33.19 1.24
CA LEU A 406 -31.64 33.09 2.43
C LEU A 406 -32.64 34.24 2.51
N ARG A 407 -33.84 33.93 3.00
CA ARG A 407 -34.83 34.92 3.41
C ARG A 407 -34.81 35.11 4.92
N LYS A 408 -35.29 36.25 5.40
CA LYS A 408 -35.26 36.59 6.83
C LYS A 408 -36.04 35.59 7.68
N GLU A 409 -37.14 35.04 7.16
CA GLU A 409 -38.00 34.08 7.86
C GLU A 409 -37.34 32.70 8.03
N GLU A 410 -36.23 32.44 7.36
CA GLU A 410 -35.47 31.19 7.46
C GLU A 410 -34.40 31.23 8.57
N LEU A 411 -34.33 32.33 9.33
CA LEU A 411 -33.42 32.49 10.46
C LEU A 411 -34.09 32.01 11.77
N PRO A 412 -33.34 31.36 12.68
CA PRO A 412 -31.90 31.12 12.62
C PRO A 412 -31.54 29.92 11.75
N ALA A 413 -30.34 29.96 11.15
CA ALA A 413 -29.88 28.91 10.24
C ALA A 413 -28.41 28.52 10.49
N LYS A 414 -28.13 27.23 10.30
CA LYS A 414 -26.79 26.64 10.45
C LYS A 414 -26.45 25.83 9.21
N PHE A 415 -25.31 26.13 8.63
CA PHE A 415 -24.87 25.47 7.41
C PHE A 415 -23.43 25.03 7.48
N PHE A 416 -23.10 23.90 6.86
CA PHE A 416 -21.73 23.42 6.75
C PHE A 416 -21.46 22.88 5.34
N SER A 417 -20.19 22.74 4.98
CA SER A 417 -19.81 22.00 3.77
C SER A 417 -18.48 21.31 3.97
N VAL A 418 -18.27 20.19 3.29
CA VAL A 418 -16.95 19.56 3.13
C VAL A 418 -16.70 19.46 1.64
N GLY A 419 -15.80 20.29 1.12
CA GLY A 419 -15.66 20.47 -0.32
C GLY A 419 -14.21 20.61 -0.76
N LYS A 420 -13.93 20.12 -1.98
CA LYS A 420 -12.64 20.34 -2.64
C LYS A 420 -12.38 21.82 -2.91
N ILE A 421 -11.16 22.29 -2.72
CA ILE A 421 -10.68 23.63 -3.02
C ILE A 421 -9.37 23.53 -3.80
N PHE A 422 -9.01 24.60 -4.48
CA PHE A 422 -7.83 24.64 -5.33
C PHE A 422 -6.98 25.86 -5.04
N ARG A 423 -5.67 25.65 -4.91
CA ARG A 423 -4.69 26.73 -4.73
C ARG A 423 -3.53 26.48 -5.67
N ASN A 424 -3.02 27.53 -6.31
CA ASN A 424 -1.87 27.41 -7.21
C ASN A 424 -0.56 27.32 -6.41
N GLU A 425 -0.49 26.36 -5.49
CA GLU A 425 0.69 26.08 -4.68
C GLU A 425 1.55 25.01 -5.38
N ALA A 426 2.87 25.16 -5.27
CA ALA A 426 3.80 24.16 -5.76
C ALA A 426 3.62 22.85 -4.97
N ILE A 427 3.52 21.72 -5.67
CA ILE A 427 3.34 20.42 -5.05
C ILE A 427 4.63 20.02 -4.34
N ASP A 428 4.55 19.79 -3.03
CA ASP A 428 5.63 19.23 -2.24
C ASP A 428 5.10 18.18 -1.24
N TRP A 429 5.89 17.85 -0.23
CA TRP A 429 5.52 16.87 0.80
C TRP A 429 4.46 17.39 1.79
N ALA A 430 4.24 18.70 1.87
CA ALA A 430 3.32 19.39 2.77
C ALA A 430 2.12 20.06 2.06
N HIS A 431 2.26 20.40 0.77
CA HIS A 431 1.31 21.19 0.00
C HIS A 431 0.81 20.44 -1.23
N LEU A 432 -0.50 20.55 -1.46
CA LEU A 432 -1.18 20.08 -2.68
C LEU A 432 -1.92 21.24 -3.32
N PHE A 433 -2.06 21.19 -4.64
CA PHE A 433 -2.90 22.13 -5.38
C PHE A 433 -4.40 21.86 -5.21
N GLU A 434 -4.79 20.66 -4.76
CA GLU A 434 -6.17 20.29 -4.42
C GLU A 434 -6.27 19.73 -2.98
N LEU A 435 -7.21 20.26 -2.22
CA LEU A 435 -7.42 19.94 -0.79
C LEU A 435 -8.92 19.94 -0.47
N HIS A 436 -9.31 19.47 0.71
CA HIS A 436 -10.68 19.60 1.20
C HIS A 436 -10.74 20.60 2.35
N GLN A 437 -11.66 21.56 2.22
CA GLN A 437 -11.99 22.49 3.28
C GLN A 437 -13.34 22.13 3.89
N ILE A 438 -13.37 22.19 5.22
CA ILE A 438 -14.57 22.08 6.05
C ILE A 438 -14.98 23.51 6.37
N GLU A 439 -16.16 23.91 5.92
CA GLU A 439 -16.72 25.23 6.19
C GLU A 439 -17.95 25.08 7.09
N GLY A 440 -18.23 26.09 7.90
CA GLY A 440 -19.58 26.28 8.39
C GLY A 440 -19.89 27.70 8.80
N ILE A 441 -21.19 28.00 8.80
CA ILE A 441 -21.76 29.28 9.19
C ILE A 441 -22.96 29.09 10.12
N ILE A 442 -23.12 30.01 11.05
CA ILE A 442 -24.30 30.14 11.92
C ILE A 442 -24.81 31.58 11.79
N ILE A 443 -26.07 31.73 11.40
CA ILE A 443 -26.71 33.02 11.12
C ILE A 443 -27.91 33.16 12.07
N ASP A 444 -27.83 34.11 12.99
CA ASP A 444 -28.83 34.32 14.04
C ASP A 444 -28.67 35.73 14.64
N GLU A 445 -29.77 36.38 15.03
CA GLU A 445 -29.72 37.70 15.68
C GLU A 445 -29.15 37.63 17.11
N SER A 446 -29.20 36.45 17.74
CA SER A 446 -28.82 36.23 19.14
C SER A 446 -27.37 35.72 19.35
N VAL A 447 -26.65 35.38 18.27
CA VAL A 447 -25.31 34.78 18.40
C VAL A 447 -24.21 35.82 18.53
N ASN A 448 -23.16 35.45 19.26
CA ASN A 448 -21.96 36.26 19.46
C ASN A 448 -20.69 35.40 19.37
N PHE A 449 -19.53 36.05 19.47
CA PHE A 449 -18.22 35.40 19.33
C PHE A 449 -17.99 34.25 20.32
N LYS A 450 -18.56 34.29 21.54
CA LYS A 450 -18.42 33.18 22.50
C LYS A 450 -19.14 31.92 22.02
N ASN A 451 -20.27 32.08 21.31
CA ASN A 451 -20.97 30.94 20.72
C ASN A 451 -20.11 30.24 19.66
N LEU A 452 -19.36 30.98 18.84
CA LEU A 452 -18.43 30.42 17.85
C LEU A 452 -17.39 29.52 18.52
N LEU A 453 -16.75 30.01 19.58
CA LEU A 453 -15.76 29.23 20.33
C LEU A 453 -16.38 27.98 20.97
N GLY A 454 -17.64 28.08 21.41
CA GLY A 454 -18.42 26.94 21.92
C GLY A 454 -18.66 25.86 20.88
N TYR A 455 -19.15 26.23 19.69
CA TYR A 455 -19.37 25.28 18.58
C TYR A 455 -18.07 24.59 18.16
N LEU A 456 -16.97 25.34 18.07
CA LEU A 456 -15.68 24.78 17.69
C LEU A 456 -15.13 23.83 18.76
N ARG A 457 -15.25 24.17 20.05
CA ARG A 457 -14.87 23.25 21.15
C ARG A 457 -15.68 21.96 21.11
N GLU A 458 -16.99 22.04 20.89
CA GLU A 458 -17.85 20.86 20.80
C GLU A 458 -17.49 19.99 19.58
N TYR A 459 -17.25 20.62 18.43
CA TYR A 459 -16.78 19.92 17.23
C TYR A 459 -15.47 19.17 17.49
N TYR A 460 -14.47 19.82 18.08
CA TYR A 460 -13.19 19.18 18.38
C TYR A 460 -13.30 18.10 19.46
N ASN A 461 -14.15 18.27 20.46
CA ASN A 461 -14.45 17.22 21.44
C ASN A 461 -15.03 15.98 20.75
N LYS A 462 -15.97 16.14 19.80
CA LYS A 462 -16.51 15.04 18.99
C LYS A 462 -15.47 14.40 18.05
N LEU A 463 -14.42 15.12 17.69
CA LEU A 463 -13.23 14.56 17.01
C LEU A 463 -12.25 13.86 17.95
N GLY A 464 -12.51 13.84 19.26
CA GLY A 464 -11.60 13.30 20.27
C GLY A 464 -10.39 14.19 20.56
N ILE A 465 -10.53 15.51 20.40
CA ILE A 465 -9.52 16.53 20.70
C ILE A 465 -10.05 17.40 21.84
N ASP A 466 -9.54 17.17 23.04
CA ASP A 466 -9.96 17.84 24.29
C ASP A 466 -9.21 19.16 24.54
N LYS A 467 -7.98 19.28 24.04
CA LYS A 467 -7.11 20.44 24.25
C LYS A 467 -7.09 21.36 23.02
N VAL A 468 -7.98 22.35 23.02
CA VAL A 468 -8.09 23.37 21.98
C VAL A 468 -7.90 24.78 22.56
N LYS A 469 -7.14 25.61 21.84
CA LYS A 469 -6.94 27.03 22.10
C LYS A 469 -7.30 27.85 20.87
N PHE A 470 -7.60 29.13 21.09
CA PHE A 470 -7.90 30.08 20.04
C PHE A 470 -6.90 31.22 20.11
N ARG A 471 -6.25 31.53 18.99
CA ARG A 471 -5.26 32.62 18.87
C ARG A 471 -5.81 33.69 17.94
N PRO A 472 -5.79 34.98 18.29
CA PRO A 472 -6.19 36.04 17.36
C PRO A 472 -5.45 35.94 16.03
N SER A 473 -6.18 36.16 14.93
CA SER A 473 -5.71 36.05 13.55
C SER A 473 -6.37 37.13 12.69
N TYR A 474 -6.13 37.11 11.38
CA TYR A 474 -6.71 38.07 10.43
C TYR A 474 -7.20 37.35 9.17
N TYR A 475 -8.46 37.61 8.80
CA TYR A 475 -9.01 37.27 7.50
C TYR A 475 -9.83 38.46 6.97
N PRO A 476 -9.77 38.80 5.66
CA PRO A 476 -10.42 39.99 5.12
C PRO A 476 -11.95 40.04 5.34
N TYR A 477 -12.61 38.88 5.34
CA TYR A 477 -14.06 38.75 5.45
C TYR A 477 -14.58 38.64 6.88
N THR A 478 -13.72 38.53 7.90
CA THR A 478 -14.14 38.37 9.30
C THR A 478 -13.60 39.44 10.24
N GLU A 479 -14.45 39.89 11.15
CA GLU A 479 -14.07 40.55 12.39
C GLU A 479 -13.93 39.51 13.53
N MET A 480 -13.17 39.84 14.58
CA MET A 480 -12.88 38.93 15.69
C MET A 480 -12.34 37.57 15.21
N SER A 481 -11.34 37.61 14.34
CA SER A 481 -10.76 36.41 13.71
C SER A 481 -9.82 35.67 14.65
N VAL A 482 -9.86 34.34 14.62
CA VAL A 482 -9.00 33.44 15.40
C VAL A 482 -8.56 32.21 14.60
N ASP A 483 -7.36 31.72 14.89
CA ASP A 483 -6.92 30.38 14.52
C ASP A 483 -7.29 29.39 15.63
N CYS A 484 -7.77 28.22 15.22
CA CYS A 484 -8.01 27.08 16.09
C CYS A 484 -6.74 26.23 16.19
N ILE A 485 -6.21 26.10 17.40
CA ILE A 485 -4.97 25.38 17.67
C ILE A 485 -5.25 24.21 18.60
N ALA A 486 -4.95 23.00 18.16
CA ALA A 486 -5.14 21.76 18.91
C ALA A 486 -3.80 21.18 19.38
N TYR A 487 -3.79 20.63 20.59
CA TYR A 487 -2.62 19.90 21.08
C TYR A 487 -2.67 18.44 20.65
N ILE A 488 -1.59 17.95 20.04
CA ILE A 488 -1.42 16.55 19.64
C ILE A 488 -0.52 15.85 20.66
N PRO A 489 -1.06 14.97 21.53
CA PRO A 489 -0.30 14.31 22.58
C PRO A 489 0.89 13.50 22.07
N GLU A 490 0.73 12.83 20.93
CA GLU A 490 1.74 11.95 20.34
C GLU A 490 3.00 12.70 19.89
N ARG A 491 2.87 13.99 19.58
CA ARG A 491 3.97 14.85 19.13
C ARG A 491 4.38 15.89 20.17
N ASN A 492 3.66 16.00 21.28
CA ASN A 492 3.82 17.05 22.29
C ASN A 492 3.86 18.46 21.66
N LYS A 493 2.97 18.74 20.70
CA LYS A 493 2.95 19.99 19.94
C LYS A 493 1.54 20.52 19.72
N TRP A 494 1.44 21.84 19.62
CA TRP A 494 0.24 22.55 19.20
C TRP A 494 0.26 22.73 17.68
N ILE A 495 -0.82 22.32 17.01
CA ILE A 495 -0.97 22.37 15.55
C ILE A 495 -2.22 23.20 15.21
N GLU A 496 -2.08 24.05 14.20
CA GLU A 496 -3.18 24.84 13.66
C GLU A 496 -4.09 23.98 12.75
N LEU A 497 -5.39 23.97 13.05
CA LEU A 497 -6.39 23.18 12.33
C LEU A 497 -7.26 24.01 11.38
N GLY A 498 -7.34 25.31 11.58
CA GLY A 498 -8.09 26.21 10.70
C GLY A 498 -8.47 27.54 11.34
N GLY A 499 -9.06 28.39 10.52
CA GLY A 499 -9.51 29.73 10.91
C GLY A 499 -10.98 29.77 11.29
N ALA A 500 -11.34 30.77 12.09
CA ALA A 500 -12.72 31.10 12.40
C ALA A 500 -12.88 32.59 12.71
N GLY A 501 -14.08 33.11 12.62
CA GLY A 501 -14.39 34.50 12.95
C GLY A 501 -15.87 34.82 12.78
N MET A 502 -16.22 36.10 12.95
CA MET A 502 -17.55 36.59 12.62
C MET A 502 -17.50 37.34 11.30
N PHE A 503 -18.36 37.04 10.33
CA PHE A 503 -18.33 37.80 9.08
C PHE A 503 -18.60 39.27 9.33
N ARG A 504 -17.82 40.09 8.63
CA ARG A 504 -17.96 41.53 8.69
C ARG A 504 -19.34 41.97 8.18
N PRO A 505 -19.89 43.10 8.67
CA PRO A 505 -21.11 43.69 8.12
C PRO A 505 -21.04 43.96 6.61
N GLU A 506 -19.85 44.25 6.09
CA GLU A 506 -19.56 44.43 4.66
C GLU A 506 -19.75 43.17 3.81
N VAL A 507 -19.80 41.99 4.43
CA VAL A 507 -20.17 40.73 3.77
C VAL A 507 -21.66 40.48 3.92
N VAL A 508 -22.19 40.59 5.14
CA VAL A 508 -23.56 40.16 5.44
C VAL A 508 -24.62 41.09 4.84
N LYS A 509 -24.52 42.40 5.09
CA LYS A 509 -25.52 43.39 4.64
C LYS A 509 -25.76 43.37 3.12
N PRO A 510 -24.74 43.40 2.24
CA PRO A 510 -25.00 43.41 0.79
C PRO A 510 -25.54 42.08 0.24
N LEU A 511 -25.28 40.94 0.91
CA LEU A 511 -25.76 39.64 0.48
C LEU A 511 -27.19 39.37 1.00
N LEU A 512 -27.43 39.55 2.29
CA LEU A 512 -28.70 39.23 2.95
C LEU A 512 -29.71 40.40 2.91
N GLY A 513 -29.23 41.64 2.73
CA GLY A 513 -30.05 42.86 2.76
C GLY A 513 -30.31 43.39 4.17
N ILE A 514 -29.98 42.64 5.21
CA ILE A 514 -30.06 43.03 6.63
C ILE A 514 -28.73 42.73 7.33
N ASN A 515 -28.50 43.40 8.46
CA ASN A 515 -27.33 43.13 9.30
C ASN A 515 -27.68 42.12 10.38
N VAL A 516 -27.15 40.90 10.26
CA VAL A 516 -27.33 39.83 11.25
C VAL A 516 -25.95 39.23 11.54
N PRO A 517 -25.60 38.94 12.81
CA PRO A 517 -24.37 38.23 13.13
C PRO A 517 -24.26 36.90 12.36
N VAL A 518 -23.10 36.68 11.73
CA VAL A 518 -22.78 35.40 11.09
C VAL A 518 -21.46 34.88 11.64
N LEU A 519 -21.52 33.81 12.41
CA LEU A 519 -20.33 33.09 12.85
C LEU A 519 -19.85 32.20 11.71
N ALA A 520 -18.56 32.13 11.44
CA ALA A 520 -17.98 31.34 10.37
C ALA A 520 -16.71 30.62 10.81
N PHE A 521 -16.45 29.46 10.23
CA PHE A 521 -15.21 28.72 10.39
C PHE A 521 -14.82 27.97 9.11
N GLY A 522 -13.52 27.83 8.90
CA GLY A 522 -12.91 27.15 7.75
C GLY A 522 -11.70 26.33 8.21
N GLN A 523 -11.79 25.00 8.12
CA GLN A 523 -10.76 24.07 8.58
C GLN A 523 -10.21 23.20 7.47
N GLY A 524 -8.92 22.90 7.54
CA GLY A 524 -8.28 21.95 6.63
C GLY A 524 -8.56 20.52 7.07
N LEU A 525 -9.05 19.69 6.15
CA LEU A 525 -9.32 18.28 6.44
C LEU A 525 -8.03 17.45 6.53
N GLU A 526 -7.14 17.63 5.57
CA GLU A 526 -5.98 16.76 5.34
C GLU A 526 -5.07 16.69 6.57
N ARG A 527 -4.85 17.80 7.28
CA ARG A 527 -4.02 17.83 8.49
C ARG A 527 -4.55 16.86 9.55
N GLY A 528 -5.86 16.80 9.77
CA GLY A 528 -6.47 15.85 10.70
C GLY A 528 -6.26 14.40 10.27
N ILE A 529 -6.30 14.13 8.96
CA ILE A 529 -6.09 12.79 8.39
C ILE A 529 -4.63 12.34 8.55
N LEU A 530 -3.69 13.22 8.22
CA LEU A 530 -2.25 12.95 8.34
C LEU A 530 -1.87 12.59 9.77
N GLU A 531 -2.36 13.35 10.75
CA GLU A 531 -2.09 13.08 12.16
C GLU A 531 -2.69 11.74 12.63
N TYR A 532 -3.94 11.45 12.26
CA TYR A 532 -4.60 10.19 12.66
C TYR A 532 -3.90 8.95 12.10
N TYR A 533 -3.53 8.97 10.81
CA TYR A 533 -2.88 7.85 10.15
C TYR A 533 -1.35 7.84 10.28
N LYS A 534 -0.77 8.86 10.92
CA LYS A 534 0.69 9.04 11.05
C LYS A 534 1.41 9.09 9.70
N ILE A 535 0.78 9.75 8.73
CA ILE A 535 1.32 9.98 7.39
C ILE A 535 2.12 11.27 7.43
N THR A 536 3.32 11.26 6.85
CA THR A 536 4.22 12.43 6.82
C THR A 536 4.17 13.20 5.51
N ASP A 537 3.78 12.54 4.42
CA ASP A 537 3.69 13.13 3.08
C ASP A 537 2.24 13.22 2.64
N ILE A 538 1.76 14.44 2.41
CA ILE A 538 0.35 14.70 2.04
C ILE A 538 -0.06 14.02 0.73
N ARG A 539 0.90 13.76 -0.17
CA ARG A 539 0.64 13.12 -1.47
C ARG A 539 0.23 11.66 -1.32
N GLU A 540 0.60 11.02 -0.21
CA GLU A 540 0.17 9.65 0.08
C GLU A 540 -1.34 9.53 0.28
N LEU A 541 -2.02 10.64 0.63
CA LEU A 541 -3.48 10.66 0.75
C LEU A 541 -4.20 10.33 -0.56
N TYR A 542 -3.59 10.64 -1.71
CA TYR A 542 -4.25 10.55 -3.02
C TYR A 542 -3.48 9.68 -4.03
N LYS A 543 -2.48 8.92 -3.55
CA LYS A 543 -1.67 8.00 -4.37
C LYS A 543 -2.45 6.80 -4.91
N ASN A 544 -3.62 6.51 -4.32
CA ASN A 544 -4.45 5.33 -4.64
C ASN A 544 -3.71 3.99 -4.48
N ASP A 545 -2.86 3.87 -3.46
CA ASP A 545 -2.16 2.62 -3.16
C ASP A 545 -3.12 1.57 -2.57
N LEU A 546 -3.38 0.50 -3.34
CA LEU A 546 -4.29 -0.58 -2.92
C LEU A 546 -3.80 -1.35 -1.70
N LYS A 547 -2.48 -1.46 -1.51
CA LYS A 547 -1.91 -2.12 -0.31
C LYS A 547 -2.20 -1.26 0.91
N GLN A 548 -1.93 0.04 0.81
CA GLN A 548 -2.23 1.01 1.86
C GLN A 548 -3.73 0.95 2.23
N LEU A 549 -4.63 0.97 1.24
CA LEU A 549 -6.08 0.88 1.46
C LEU A 549 -6.50 -0.40 2.20
N ARG A 550 -5.85 -1.53 1.88
CA ARG A 550 -6.12 -2.84 2.49
C ARG A 550 -5.62 -2.95 3.93
N GLU A 551 -4.48 -2.32 4.23
CA GLU A 551 -3.78 -2.45 5.50
C GLU A 551 -4.10 -1.34 6.50
N MET A 552 -4.57 -0.18 6.03
CA MET A 552 -4.93 0.94 6.87
C MET A 552 -6.02 0.58 7.89
N ARG A 553 -5.94 1.18 9.06
CA ARG A 553 -7.00 1.08 10.07
C ARG A 553 -8.22 1.85 9.58
N LEU A 554 -9.40 1.46 10.04
CA LEU A 554 -10.61 2.23 9.77
C LEU A 554 -10.52 3.60 10.45
N TRP A 555 -11.14 4.61 9.84
CA TRP A 555 -11.36 5.89 10.51
C TRP A 555 -12.38 5.70 11.63
N MET A 556 -11.90 5.47 12.85
CA MET A 556 -12.72 5.41 14.05
C MET A 556 -11.97 6.13 15.16
N LYS A 557 -12.38 7.37 15.41
CA LYS A 557 -12.19 8.01 16.72
C LYS A 557 -13.55 8.15 17.36
#